data_AF-X1DBQ0-F1
#
_entry.id   AF-X1DBQ0-F1
#
_cell.length_a   1.000
_cell.length_b   1.000
_cell.length_c   1.000
_cell.angle_alpha   90.00
_cell.angle_beta   90.00
_cell.angle_gamma   90.00
#
_symmetry.space_group_name_H-M   'P 1'
#
loop_
_entity.id
_entity.type
_entity.pdbx_description
1 polymer ?
#
loop_
_entity_poly.entity_id
_entity_poly.type
_entity_poly.pdbx_seq_one_letter_code
_entity_poly.pdbx_strand_id
1 'polypeptide(L)'
;MQQPVLIAFLLTLFAGLSTGVGSGIAFFAGESKVGFLSFGLGFSAGVMVYISFVEILPKSIDSIAGVYDPKLATWIGVGGLFLGMVITALIDKLVPEHENPHEVRSHEDLDRLKSKSASSEEVRSSSSLMRTGVLTALAIGIHNFPEG
;
A
#
# COMPACT_ATOMS: atom_id res chain seq x y z
N MET A 1 4.21 22.91 -27.32
CA MET A 1 4.80 22.10 -26.22
C MET A 1 3.99 22.27 -24.93
N GLN A 2 2.70 21.89 -24.90
CA GLN A 2 1.78 22.14 -23.76
C GLN A 2 0.96 20.88 -23.37
N GLN A 3 1.30 19.68 -23.89
CA GLN A 3 0.52 18.46 -23.67
C GLN A 3 1.00 17.48 -22.56
N PRO A 4 2.15 17.61 -21.86
CA PRO A 4 2.55 16.61 -20.89
C PRO A 4 1.72 16.65 -19.60
N VAL A 5 1.22 17.83 -19.20
CA VAL A 5 0.49 18.00 -17.93
C VAL A 5 -0.87 17.30 -17.96
N LEU A 6 -1.62 17.44 -19.05
CA LEU A 6 -2.93 16.80 -19.17
C LEU A 6 -2.81 15.27 -19.21
N ILE A 7 -1.81 14.74 -19.90
CA ILE A 7 -1.59 13.29 -19.99
C ILE A 7 -1.14 12.74 -18.63
N ALA A 8 -0.17 13.38 -17.97
CA ALA A 8 0.24 13.00 -16.63
C ALA A 8 -0.95 13.04 -15.65
N PHE A 9 -1.71 14.13 -15.64
CA PHE A 9 -2.90 14.27 -14.80
C PHE A 9 -3.94 13.18 -15.04
N LEU A 10 -4.23 12.83 -16.29
CA LEU A 10 -5.18 11.76 -16.59
C LEU A 10 -4.64 10.39 -16.15
N LEU A 11 -3.37 10.10 -16.36
CA LEU A 11 -2.74 8.85 -15.91
C LEU A 11 -2.81 8.73 -14.38
N THR A 12 -2.45 9.80 -13.66
CA THR A 12 -2.58 9.93 -12.21
C THR A 12 -4.00 9.71 -11.72
N LEU A 13 -4.95 10.38 -12.38
CA LEU A 13 -6.37 10.28 -12.02
C LEU A 13 -6.88 8.85 -12.21
N PHE A 14 -6.55 8.19 -13.32
CA PHE A 14 -6.95 6.80 -13.56
C PHE A 14 -6.28 5.83 -12.59
N ALA A 15 -5.01 6.03 -12.23
CA ALA A 15 -4.32 5.24 -11.22
C ALA A 15 -5.03 5.36 -9.85
N GLY A 16 -5.33 6.58 -9.40
CA GLY A 16 -6.07 6.81 -8.15
C GLY A 16 -7.50 6.26 -8.17
N LEU A 17 -8.22 6.41 -9.29
CA LEU A 17 -9.56 5.83 -9.45
C LEU A 17 -9.54 4.31 -9.44
N SER A 18 -8.47 3.66 -9.91
CA SER A 18 -8.30 2.20 -9.87
C SER A 18 -8.35 1.67 -8.43
N THR A 19 -7.74 2.37 -7.47
CA THR A 19 -7.82 2.03 -6.03
C THR A 19 -9.26 2.10 -5.53
N GLY A 20 -10.02 3.12 -5.97
CA GLY A 20 -11.45 3.25 -5.70
C GLY A 20 -12.26 2.09 -6.28
N VAL A 21 -12.03 1.71 -7.53
CA VAL A 21 -12.68 0.56 -8.18
C VAL A 21 -12.35 -0.75 -7.44
N GLY A 22 -11.08 -0.97 -7.08
CA GLY A 22 -10.65 -2.13 -6.30
C GLY A 22 -11.35 -2.21 -4.94
N SER A 23 -11.48 -1.07 -4.24
CA SER A 23 -12.22 -1.00 -2.97
C SER A 23 -13.71 -1.28 -3.14
N GLY A 24 -14.33 -0.81 -4.22
CA GLY A 24 -15.73 -1.10 -4.54
C GLY A 24 -15.95 -2.59 -4.82
N ILE A 25 -15.09 -3.22 -5.60
CA ILE A 25 -15.14 -4.66 -5.85
C ILE A 25 -15.00 -5.45 -4.54
N ALA A 26 -14.08 -5.04 -3.66
CA ALA A 26 -13.90 -5.66 -2.35
C ALA A 26 -15.13 -5.49 -1.43
N PHE A 27 -15.83 -4.35 -1.52
CA PHE A 27 -17.05 -4.09 -0.73
C PHE A 27 -18.25 -4.95 -1.17
N PHE A 28 -18.40 -5.19 -2.48
CA PHE A 28 -19.49 -6.02 -3.01
C PHE A 28 -19.15 -7.52 -3.07
N ALA A 29 -17.88 -7.89 -2.94
CA ALA A 29 -17.46 -9.26 -2.70
C ALA A 29 -17.86 -9.65 -1.27
N GLY A 30 -19.06 -10.23 -1.10
CA GLY A 30 -19.58 -10.64 0.21
C GLY A 30 -18.63 -11.53 1.04
N GLU A 31 -18.98 -11.78 2.30
CA GLU A 31 -18.13 -12.33 3.41
C GLU A 31 -17.28 -13.61 3.16
N SER A 32 -17.29 -14.21 1.98
CA SER A 32 -16.95 -15.62 1.78
C SER A 32 -15.90 -15.93 0.70
N LYS A 33 -15.01 -15.00 0.35
CA LYS A 33 -13.86 -15.33 -0.51
C LYS A 33 -12.55 -14.71 -0.02
N VAL A 34 -12.07 -15.14 1.14
CA VAL A 34 -10.67 -14.93 1.58
C VAL A 34 -9.71 -15.26 0.43
N GLY A 35 -9.99 -16.31 -0.37
CA GLY A 35 -9.18 -16.64 -1.55
C GLY A 35 -9.13 -15.57 -2.65
N PHE A 36 -10.20 -14.82 -2.91
CA PHE A 36 -10.18 -13.72 -3.88
C PHE A 36 -9.35 -12.54 -3.36
N LEU A 37 -9.51 -12.22 -2.07
CA LEU A 37 -8.72 -11.17 -1.42
C LEU A 37 -7.23 -11.55 -1.36
N SER A 38 -6.90 -12.79 -0.98
CA SER A 38 -5.53 -13.30 -0.97
C SER A 38 -4.91 -13.33 -2.37
N PHE A 39 -5.67 -13.69 -3.40
CA PHE A 39 -5.20 -13.61 -4.79
C PHE A 39 -4.93 -12.17 -5.20
N GLY A 40 -5.82 -11.24 -4.90
CA GLY A 40 -5.65 -9.81 -5.21
C GLY A 40 -4.44 -9.20 -4.50
N LEU A 41 -4.26 -9.49 -3.21
CA LEU A 41 -3.10 -9.04 -2.43
C LEU A 41 -1.79 -9.66 -2.96
N GLY A 42 -1.79 -10.95 -3.27
CA GLY A 42 -0.62 -11.62 -3.87
C GLY A 42 -0.26 -11.08 -5.25
N PHE A 43 -1.28 -10.81 -6.09
CA PHE A 43 -1.09 -10.18 -7.40
C PHE A 43 -0.50 -8.78 -7.28
N SER A 44 -1.06 -7.96 -6.39
CA SER A 44 -0.57 -6.60 -6.12
C SER A 44 0.88 -6.61 -5.60
N ALA A 45 1.20 -7.47 -4.64
CA ALA A 45 2.56 -7.63 -4.14
C ALA A 45 3.53 -8.06 -5.25
N GLY A 46 3.13 -8.98 -6.13
CA GLY A 46 3.92 -9.40 -7.28
C GLY A 46 4.22 -8.27 -8.26
N VAL A 47 3.21 -7.46 -8.61
CA VAL A 47 3.37 -6.29 -9.49
C VAL A 47 4.34 -5.28 -8.88
N MET A 48 4.22 -4.98 -7.58
CA MET A 48 5.12 -4.02 -6.91
C MET A 48 6.56 -4.52 -6.81
N VAL A 49 6.77 -5.82 -6.56
CA VAL A 49 8.12 -6.42 -6.60
C VAL A 49 8.70 -6.33 -8.02
N TYR A 50 7.92 -6.63 -9.06
CA TYR A 50 8.38 -6.49 -10.45
C TYR A 50 8.78 -5.04 -10.78
N ILE A 51 7.90 -4.07 -10.50
CA ILE A 51 8.18 -2.65 -10.75
C ILE A 51 9.46 -2.22 -9.99
N SER A 52 9.60 -2.61 -8.72
CA SER A 52 10.75 -2.24 -7.90
C SER A 52 12.08 -2.77 -8.45
N PHE A 53 12.15 -4.06 -8.78
CA PHE A 53 13.41 -4.72 -9.18
C PHE A 53 13.72 -4.61 -10.67
N VAL A 54 12.71 -4.63 -11.54
CA VAL A 54 12.89 -4.69 -12.99
C VAL A 54 12.83 -3.31 -13.63
N GLU A 55 12.08 -2.38 -13.05
CA GLU A 55 11.97 -1.02 -13.60
C GLU A 55 12.73 0.03 -12.79
N ILE A 56 12.42 0.18 -11.49
CA ILE A 56 12.91 1.31 -10.69
C ILE A 56 14.40 1.13 -10.37
N LEU A 57 14.81 -0.05 -9.89
CA LEU A 57 16.21 -0.28 -9.50
C LEU A 57 17.19 -0.07 -10.68
N PRO A 58 16.99 -0.63 -11.89
CA PRO A 58 17.89 -0.39 -13.01
C PRO A 58 17.92 1.09 -13.43
N LYS A 59 16.76 1.75 -13.53
CA LYS A 59 16.68 3.19 -13.83
C LYS A 59 17.45 4.04 -12.80
N SER A 60 17.38 3.67 -11.52
CA SER A 60 18.13 4.36 -10.47
C SER A 60 19.64 4.18 -10.62
N ILE A 61 20.11 2.96 -10.93
CA ILE A 61 21.53 2.66 -11.13
C ILE A 61 22.05 3.40 -12.37
N ASP A 62 21.31 3.37 -13.48
CA ASP A 62 21.67 4.08 -14.71
C ASP A 62 21.76 5.59 -14.49
N SER A 63 20.83 6.16 -13.71
CA SER A 63 20.86 7.58 -13.37
C SER A 63 22.08 7.95 -12.52
N ILE A 64 22.52 7.08 -11.61
CA ILE A 64 23.71 7.32 -10.75
C ILE A 64 25.00 7.07 -11.54
N ALA A 65 25.01 6.10 -12.45
CA ALA A 65 26.14 5.77 -13.32
C ALA A 65 26.51 6.91 -14.30
N GLY A 66 25.62 7.88 -14.50
CA GLY A 66 25.93 9.12 -15.21
C GLY A 66 26.90 10.05 -14.48
N VAL A 67 27.13 9.83 -13.18
CA VAL A 67 27.98 10.66 -12.31
C VAL A 67 29.11 9.87 -11.65
N TYR A 68 28.89 8.59 -11.35
CA TYR A 68 29.83 7.72 -10.65
C TYR A 68 30.24 6.50 -11.47
N ASP A 69 31.32 5.82 -11.06
CA ASP A 69 31.73 4.55 -11.66
C ASP A 69 30.60 3.51 -11.63
N PRO A 70 30.42 2.69 -12.69
CA PRO A 70 29.30 1.74 -12.79
C PRO A 70 29.19 0.76 -11.61
N LYS A 71 30.34 0.33 -11.06
CA LYS A 71 30.38 -0.53 -9.88
C LYS A 71 29.86 0.19 -8.64
N LEU A 72 30.27 1.44 -8.44
CA LEU A 72 29.84 2.24 -7.31
C LEU A 72 28.35 2.59 -7.42
N ALA A 73 27.88 2.94 -8.62
CA ALA A 73 26.47 3.22 -8.91
C ALA A 73 25.56 2.03 -8.56
N THR A 74 25.99 0.81 -8.89
CA THR A 74 25.28 -0.42 -8.53
C THR A 74 25.18 -0.58 -7.00
N TRP A 75 26.29 -0.39 -6.27
CA TRP A 75 26.28 -0.47 -4.81
C TRP A 75 25.41 0.60 -4.16
N ILE A 76 25.43 1.83 -4.69
CA ILE A 76 24.59 2.92 -4.19
C ILE A 76 23.11 2.61 -4.46
N GLY A 77 22.76 2.17 -5.67
CA GLY A 77 21.37 1.84 -6.02
C GLY A 77 20.80 0.71 -5.18
N VAL A 78 21.54 -0.41 -5.06
CA VAL A 78 21.13 -1.54 -4.20
C VAL A 78 21.11 -1.13 -2.73
N GLY A 79 22.11 -0.38 -2.26
CA GLY A 79 22.15 0.14 -0.89
C GLY A 79 20.97 1.07 -0.58
N GLY A 80 20.58 1.92 -1.53
CA GLY A 80 19.41 2.79 -1.44
C GLY A 80 18.10 2.01 -1.34
N LEU A 81 17.95 0.93 -2.12
CA LEU A 81 16.79 0.03 -2.02
C LEU A 81 16.65 -0.57 -0.62
N PHE A 82 17.72 -1.16 -0.08
CA PHE A 82 17.68 -1.75 1.27
C PHE A 82 17.53 -0.71 2.37
N LEU A 83 18.14 0.47 2.22
CA LEU A 83 17.92 1.58 3.14
C LEU A 83 16.45 2.01 3.14
N GLY A 84 15.81 2.08 1.97
CA GLY A 84 14.39 2.32 1.83
C GLY A 84 13.55 1.30 2.60
N MET A 85 13.86 0.00 2.45
CA MET A 85 13.19 -1.08 3.20
C MET A 85 13.35 -0.94 4.72
N VAL A 86 14.54 -0.54 5.19
CA VAL A 86 14.77 -0.29 6.62
C VAL A 86 13.96 0.91 7.09
N ILE A 87 13.91 1.99 6.31
CA ILE A 87 13.12 3.18 6.65
C ILE A 87 11.63 2.82 6.74
N THR A 88 11.08 2.07 5.78
CA THR A 88 9.68 1.65 5.82
C THR A 88 9.40 0.76 7.04
N ALA A 89 10.28 -0.20 7.34
CA ALA A 89 10.15 -1.04 8.52
C ALA A 89 10.20 -0.24 9.84
N LEU A 90 11.02 0.82 9.89
CA LEU A 90 11.06 1.73 11.03
C LEU A 90 9.78 2.55 11.14
N ILE A 91 9.24 3.06 10.02
CA ILE A 91 7.96 3.76 10.00
C ILE A 91 6.86 2.84 10.53
N ASP A 92 6.77 1.61 10.04
CA ASP A 92 5.77 0.62 10.49
C ASP A 92 5.89 0.33 11.99
N LYS A 93 7.11 0.26 12.53
CA LYS A 93 7.35 0.05 13.96
C LYS A 93 6.98 1.28 14.82
N LEU A 94 7.03 2.47 14.24
CA LEU A 94 6.64 3.71 14.92
C LEU A 94 5.12 3.93 14.90
N VAL A 95 4.38 3.25 14.01
CA VAL A 95 2.91 3.24 13.98
C VAL A 95 2.39 2.35 15.13
N PRO A 96 1.60 2.88 16.07
CA PRO A 96 1.10 2.13 17.23
C PRO A 96 0.32 0.88 16.84
N GLU A 97 0.52 -0.22 17.59
CA GLU A 97 -0.01 -1.57 17.31
C GLU A 97 -1.54 -1.63 17.10
N HIS A 98 -2.34 -0.73 17.69
CA HIS A 98 -3.80 -0.74 17.49
C HIS A 98 -4.24 -0.27 16.09
N GLU A 99 -3.34 0.37 15.33
CA GLU A 99 -3.57 0.97 14.02
C GLU A 99 -2.78 0.28 12.90
N ASN A 100 -1.88 -0.66 13.24
CA ASN A 100 -0.99 -1.30 12.29
C ASN A 100 -1.69 -2.49 11.58
N PRO A 101 -2.02 -2.39 10.28
CA PRO A 101 -2.76 -3.44 9.55
C PRO A 101 -1.93 -4.70 9.24
N HIS A 102 -0.65 -4.74 9.62
CA HIS A 102 0.28 -5.82 9.30
C HIS A 102 0.48 -6.84 10.43
N GLU A 103 -0.31 -6.77 11.49
CA GLU A 103 -0.37 -7.84 12.49
C GLU A 103 -1.23 -9.01 11.97
N VAL A 104 -0.65 -10.20 11.91
CA VAL A 104 -1.35 -11.43 11.49
C VAL A 104 -2.35 -11.80 12.58
N ARG A 105 -3.60 -11.37 12.41
CA ARG A 105 -4.69 -11.74 13.32
C ARG A 105 -4.99 -13.22 13.19
N SER A 106 -4.99 -13.92 14.33
CA SER A 106 -5.36 -15.33 14.41
C SER A 106 -6.78 -15.54 13.88
N HIS A 107 -7.09 -16.71 13.31
CA HIS A 107 -8.46 -17.10 12.98
C HIS A 107 -9.41 -16.95 14.19
N GLU A 108 -8.88 -17.11 15.39
CA GLU A 108 -9.60 -16.92 16.65
C GLU A 108 -9.96 -15.44 16.92
N ASP A 109 -9.13 -14.49 16.45
CA ASP A 109 -9.40 -13.05 16.54
C ASP A 109 -10.44 -12.61 15.51
N LEU A 110 -10.44 -13.22 14.32
CA LEU A 110 -11.46 -13.00 13.30
C LEU A 110 -12.84 -13.51 13.75
N ASP A 111 -12.90 -14.70 14.38
CA ASP A 111 -14.13 -15.25 14.96
C ASP A 111 -14.59 -14.46 16.19
N ARG A 112 -13.67 -13.89 16.98
CA ARG A 112 -13.99 -12.95 18.07
C ARG A 112 -14.53 -11.62 17.55
N LEU A 113 -14.03 -11.11 16.43
CA LEU A 113 -14.58 -9.92 15.78
C LEU A 113 -15.98 -10.19 15.19
N LYS A 114 -16.21 -11.39 14.65
CA LYS A 114 -17.50 -11.83 14.11
C LYS A 114 -18.55 -12.12 15.20
N SER A 115 -18.12 -12.63 16.36
CA SER A 115 -18.99 -12.86 17.52
C SER A 115 -19.25 -11.60 18.35
N LYS A 116 -18.28 -10.67 18.45
CA LYS A 116 -18.50 -9.33 19.04
C LYS A 116 -19.41 -8.44 18.20
N SER A 117 -19.51 -8.65 16.89
CA SER A 117 -20.49 -7.94 16.05
C SER A 117 -21.93 -8.43 16.24
N ALA A 118 -22.13 -9.58 16.91
CA ALA A 118 -23.45 -10.08 17.30
C ALA A 118 -23.89 -9.64 18.72
N SER A 119 -23.00 -9.10 19.56
CA SER A 119 -23.32 -8.58 20.89
C SER A 119 -23.22 -7.06 20.94
N SER A 120 -24.38 -6.42 20.86
CA SER A 120 -24.67 -4.98 20.73
C SER A 120 -24.16 -4.02 21.81
N GLU A 121 -23.04 -4.26 22.50
CA GLU A 121 -22.56 -3.34 23.56
C GLU A 121 -21.05 -3.12 23.55
N GLU A 122 -20.51 -2.58 22.46
CA GLU A 122 -19.45 -1.55 22.50
C GLU A 122 -19.32 -0.82 21.15
N VAL A 123 -20.46 -0.55 20.52
CA VAL A 123 -20.65 0.46 19.45
C VAL A 123 -20.47 1.89 19.99
N ARG A 124 -19.70 2.05 21.07
CA ARG A 124 -19.48 3.30 21.79
C ARG A 124 -18.29 4.06 21.21
N SER A 125 -18.31 4.23 19.88
CA SER A 125 -17.93 5.45 19.18
C SER A 125 -17.98 5.18 17.67
N SER A 126 -19.15 5.31 17.05
CA SER A 126 -19.24 5.38 15.57
C SER A 126 -18.35 6.51 15.01
N SER A 127 -18.10 7.55 15.82
CA SER A 127 -17.12 8.58 15.55
C SER A 127 -15.68 8.05 15.49
N SER A 128 -15.28 7.09 16.33
CA SER A 128 -13.92 6.54 16.35
C SER A 128 -13.69 5.62 15.15
N LEU A 129 -14.64 4.75 14.81
CA LEU A 129 -14.52 3.87 13.64
C LEU A 129 -14.56 4.65 12.32
N MET A 130 -15.44 5.66 12.21
CA MET A 130 -15.45 6.59 11.08
C MET A 130 -14.14 7.39 11.01
N ARG A 131 -13.60 7.83 12.16
CA ARG A 131 -12.33 8.56 12.21
C ARG A 131 -11.16 7.67 11.82
N THR A 132 -11.10 6.42 12.28
CA THR A 132 -10.09 5.44 11.85
C THR A 132 -10.24 5.14 10.36
N GLY A 133 -11.44 4.88 9.85
CA GLY A 133 -11.67 4.64 8.42
C GLY A 133 -11.28 5.83 7.54
N VAL A 134 -11.60 7.06 7.96
CA VAL A 134 -11.18 8.30 7.26
C VAL A 134 -9.67 8.50 7.34
N LEU A 135 -9.04 8.25 8.49
CA LEU A 135 -7.58 8.33 8.64
C LEU A 135 -6.86 7.28 7.82
N THR A 136 -7.36 6.04 7.77
CA THR A 136 -6.81 4.96 6.94
C THR A 136 -6.99 5.25 5.45
N ALA A 137 -8.18 5.73 5.03
CA ALA A 137 -8.42 6.13 3.65
C ALA A 137 -7.52 7.31 3.24
N LEU A 138 -7.31 8.28 4.13
CA LEU A 138 -6.40 9.40 3.92
C LEU A 138 -4.94 8.94 3.86
N ALA A 139 -4.51 8.06 4.76
CA ALA A 139 -3.16 7.51 4.78
C ALA A 139 -2.85 6.71 3.51
N ILE A 140 -3.77 5.82 3.09
CA ILE A 140 -3.65 5.07 1.83
C ILE A 140 -3.67 6.03 0.63
N GLY A 141 -4.54 7.05 0.65
CA GLY A 141 -4.61 8.07 -0.41
C GLY A 141 -3.32 8.87 -0.55
N ILE A 142 -2.72 9.31 0.57
CA ILE A 142 -1.42 9.99 0.58
C ILE A 142 -0.30 9.04 0.12
N HIS A 143 -0.38 7.76 0.48
CA HIS A 143 0.59 6.75 0.09
C HIS A 143 0.53 6.40 -1.41
N ASN A 144 -0.67 6.41 -2.00
CA ASN A 144 -0.88 6.16 -3.44
C ASN A 144 -0.67 7.42 -4.29
N PHE A 145 -0.61 8.61 -3.68
CA PHE A 145 -0.36 9.88 -4.38
C PHE A 145 0.96 9.97 -5.17
N PRO A 146 2.08 9.34 -4.75
CA PRO A 146 3.31 9.31 -5.54
C PRO A 146 3.23 8.32 -6.73
N GLU A 147 2.32 7.36 -6.66
CA GLU A 147 2.10 6.32 -7.67
C GLU A 147 1.04 6.73 -8.71
N GLY A 148 0.14 7.65 -8.31
CA GLY A 148 -0.76 8.39 -9.18
C GLY A 148 -0.08 9.60 -9.77
#